data_AF-A0A954R7M9-F1
#
_entry.id   AF-A0A954R7M9-F1
#
_cell.length_a   1.000
_cell.length_b   1.000
_cell.length_c   1.000
_cell.angle_alpha   90.00
_cell.angle_beta   90.00
_cell.angle_gamma   90.00
#
_symmetry.space_group_name_H-M   'P 1'
#
loop_
_entity.id
_entity.type
_entity.pdbx_description
1 polymer ?
#
loop_
_entity_poly.entity_id
_entity_poly.type
_entity_poly.pdbx_seq_one_letter_code
_entity_poly.pdbx_strand_id
1 'polypeptide(L)'
;MPFRSSNTMTMVAALWLSSCLFTLSLAQTPRSELFAELARVADGQTDAAPILQKLIHSRPGHLQLPPGTYRLERTVEIDLAQTGYLSLTGSSASQLVMSGAGPALRFKGSHFKSADPPGFSEQVWDQERMPVVKGI
;
A
#
# COMPACT_ATOMS: atom_id res chain seq x y z
N MET A 1 21.64 67.78 -23.97
CA MET A 1 21.37 68.36 -22.63
C MET A 1 19.99 69.00 -22.66
N PRO A 2 19.20 69.06 -21.57
CA PRO A 2 19.31 68.47 -20.23
C PRO A 2 18.11 67.49 -20.00
N PHE A 3 17.77 66.87 -18.87
CA PHE A 3 17.87 67.21 -17.45
C PHE A 3 17.74 65.92 -16.61
N ARG A 4 18.44 65.93 -15.48
CA ARG A 4 18.68 64.91 -14.46
C ARG A 4 17.52 64.80 -13.47
N SER A 5 17.25 63.60 -12.95
CA SER A 5 16.64 63.35 -11.62
C SER A 5 16.33 61.85 -11.50
N SER A 6 16.55 61.10 -10.42
CA SER A 6 17.26 61.28 -9.15
C SER A 6 17.16 59.94 -8.41
N ASN A 7 18.12 59.67 -7.50
CA ASN A 7 17.93 59.08 -6.17
C ASN A 7 17.25 57.68 -6.03
N THR A 8 17.65 56.76 -5.17
CA THR A 8 18.63 56.69 -4.08
C THR A 8 18.67 55.22 -3.68
N MET A 9 19.86 54.70 -3.49
CA MET A 9 20.13 53.37 -2.94
C MET A 9 19.73 53.36 -1.45
N THR A 10 18.72 52.58 -1.08
CA THR A 10 18.36 52.34 0.33
C THR A 10 18.49 50.86 0.63
N MET A 11 19.55 50.53 1.37
CA MET A 11 19.73 49.24 2.03
C MET A 11 18.51 48.92 2.89
N VAL A 12 17.91 47.75 2.69
CA VAL A 12 17.05 47.11 3.70
C VAL A 12 17.68 45.76 4.02
N ALA A 13 18.40 45.74 5.14
CA ALA A 13 18.82 44.52 5.81
C ALA A 13 17.57 43.85 6.41
N ALA A 14 17.04 42.85 5.73
CA ALA A 14 15.97 42.01 6.26
C ALA A 14 16.59 40.78 6.94
N LEU A 15 16.47 40.77 8.27
CA LEU A 15 16.74 39.62 9.13
C LEU A 15 15.94 38.41 8.66
N TRP A 16 16.63 37.38 8.17
CA TRP A 16 16.04 36.07 7.91
C TRP A 16 15.80 35.37 9.26
N LEU A 17 14.64 35.61 9.86
CA LEU A 17 14.15 34.78 10.96
C LEU A 17 13.86 33.37 10.45
N SER A 18 14.55 32.43 11.07
CA SER A 18 14.47 30.99 10.92
C SER A 18 13.03 30.48 10.94
N SER A 19 12.44 30.27 9.76
CA SER A 19 11.22 29.49 9.61
C SER A 19 11.64 28.03 9.45
N CYS A 20 11.83 27.35 10.58
CA CYS A 20 11.80 25.88 10.61
C CYS A 20 10.39 25.44 10.24
N LEU A 21 10.12 25.39 8.93
CA LEU A 21 9.02 24.66 8.35
C LEU A 21 9.23 23.20 8.74
N PHE A 22 8.56 22.78 9.81
CA PHE A 22 8.42 21.39 10.18
C PHE A 22 7.64 20.73 9.05
N THR A 23 8.35 20.26 8.04
CA THR A 23 7.78 19.45 6.98
C THR A 23 7.33 18.16 7.65
N LEU A 24 6.02 18.06 7.89
CA LEU A 24 5.38 16.82 8.30
C LEU A 24 5.54 15.86 7.12
N SER A 25 6.69 15.18 7.08
CA SER A 25 6.93 14.09 6.14
C SER A 25 5.82 13.07 6.41
N LEU A 26 4.94 12.86 5.42
CA LEU A 26 4.06 11.70 5.35
C LEU A 26 4.94 10.46 5.12
N ALA A 27 5.83 10.16 6.06
CA ALA A 27 6.66 8.99 6.03
C ALA A 27 5.71 7.80 6.08
N GLN A 28 5.53 7.16 4.94
CA GLN A 28 4.81 5.90 4.85
C GLN A 28 5.47 4.94 5.83
N THR A 29 4.68 4.29 6.70
CA THR A 29 5.19 3.29 7.64
C THR A 29 6.02 2.27 6.85
N PRO A 30 7.30 2.09 7.19
CA PRO A 30 8.15 1.19 6.43
C PRO A 30 7.60 -0.23 6.53
N ARG A 31 7.75 -1.00 5.45
CA ARG A 31 7.18 -2.35 5.36
C ARG A 31 7.68 -3.28 6.48
N SER A 32 8.91 -3.08 6.96
CA SER A 32 9.47 -3.82 8.10
C SER A 32 8.67 -3.63 9.38
N GLU A 33 8.18 -2.42 9.64
CA GLU A 33 7.33 -2.14 10.81
C GLU A 33 5.95 -2.78 10.65
N LEU A 34 5.36 -2.75 9.44
CA LEU A 34 4.10 -3.44 9.17
C LEU A 34 4.21 -4.95 9.38
N PHE A 35 5.32 -5.58 8.99
CA PHE A 35 5.55 -6.99 9.27
C PHE A 35 5.76 -7.29 10.76
N ALA A 36 6.45 -6.41 11.49
CA ALA A 36 6.60 -6.55 12.93
C ALA A 36 5.24 -6.43 13.64
N GLU A 37 4.39 -5.49 13.21
CA GLU A 37 3.02 -5.34 13.71
C GLU A 37 2.17 -6.57 13.35
N LEU A 38 2.25 -7.05 12.11
CA LEU A 38 1.55 -8.25 11.66
C LEU A 38 1.91 -9.48 12.52
N ALA A 39 3.19 -9.67 12.83
CA ALA A 39 3.65 -10.77 13.67
C ALA A 39 3.10 -10.68 15.11
N ARG A 40 2.93 -9.47 15.65
CA ARG A 40 2.37 -9.25 16.99
C ARG A 40 0.89 -9.60 17.08
N VAL A 41 0.14 -9.46 15.98
CA VAL A 41 -1.30 -9.76 15.91
C VAL A 41 -1.60 -11.15 15.38
N ALA A 42 -0.59 -12.00 15.21
CA ALA A 42 -0.72 -13.38 14.73
C ALA A 42 -1.18 -14.35 15.84
N ASP A 43 -2.05 -13.87 16.74
CA ASP A 43 -2.49 -14.52 17.99
C ASP A 43 -3.88 -15.20 17.88
N GLY A 44 -4.57 -15.04 16.75
CA GLY A 44 -5.91 -15.53 16.51
C GLY A 44 -7.03 -14.73 17.20
N GLN A 45 -6.71 -13.61 17.84
CA GLN A 45 -7.64 -12.79 18.61
C GLN A 45 -7.72 -11.35 18.09
N THR A 46 -6.56 -10.74 17.87
CA THR A 46 -6.45 -9.35 17.40
C THR A 46 -6.80 -9.28 15.91
N ASP A 47 -7.57 -8.27 15.50
CA ASP A 47 -7.92 -8.08 14.09
C ASP A 47 -6.68 -7.71 13.25
N ALA A 48 -6.27 -8.65 12.39
CA ALA A 48 -5.12 -8.50 11.50
C ALA A 48 -5.48 -7.88 10.14
N ALA A 49 -6.76 -7.76 9.80
CA ALA A 49 -7.22 -7.25 8.51
C ALA A 49 -6.67 -5.85 8.14
N PRO A 50 -6.57 -4.86 9.06
CA PRO A 50 -6.07 -3.52 8.71
C PRO A 50 -4.59 -3.55 8.27
N ILE A 51 -3.78 -4.37 8.93
CA ILE A 51 -2.33 -4.46 8.68
C ILE A 51 -2.08 -5.22 7.39
N LEU A 52 -2.80 -6.32 7.16
CA LEU A 52 -2.75 -7.05 5.88
C LEU A 52 -3.16 -6.16 4.70
N GLN A 53 -4.22 -5.35 4.85
CA GLN A 53 -4.65 -4.42 3.81
C GLN A 53 -3.55 -3.39 3.48
N LYS A 54 -2.88 -2.82 4.50
CA LYS A 54 -1.73 -1.91 4.29
C LYS A 54 -0.57 -2.60 3.55
N LEU A 55 -0.24 -3.83 3.93
CA LEU A 55 0.82 -4.61 3.27
C LEU A 55 0.50 -4.87 1.80
N ILE A 56 -0.75 -5.23 1.48
CA ILE A 56 -1.22 -5.44 0.10
C ILE A 56 -1.16 -4.14 -0.72
N HIS A 57 -1.63 -3.03 -0.15
CA HIS A 57 -1.54 -1.72 -0.81
C HIS A 57 -0.10 -1.25 -1.06
N SER A 58 0.89 -1.80 -0.33
CA SER A 58 2.31 -1.53 -0.59
C SER A 58 2.86 -2.22 -1.86
N ARG A 59 2.00 -2.91 -2.63
CA ARG A 59 2.29 -3.61 -3.90
C ARG A 59 3.53 -4.51 -3.81
N PRO A 60 3.54 -5.50 -2.92
CA PRO A 60 4.76 -6.26 -2.66
C PRO A 60 5.10 -7.22 -3.80
N GLY A 61 4.16 -7.56 -4.69
CA GLY A 61 4.26 -8.64 -5.68
C GLY A 61 4.21 -10.03 -5.04
N HIS A 62 4.90 -10.20 -3.91
CA HIS A 62 4.92 -11.39 -3.07
C HIS A 62 4.86 -11.02 -1.59
N LEU A 63 3.87 -11.56 -0.88
CA LEU A 63 3.66 -11.38 0.55
C LEU A 63 3.79 -12.75 1.25
N GLN A 64 4.88 -12.94 1.99
CA GLN A 64 5.06 -14.11 2.85
C GLN A 64 4.51 -13.81 4.23
N LEU A 65 3.51 -14.57 4.67
CA LEU A 65 3.01 -14.54 6.02
C LEU A 65 3.95 -15.32 6.95
N PRO A 66 4.36 -14.71 8.08
CA PRO A 66 4.96 -15.45 9.18
C PRO A 66 4.01 -16.54 9.73
N PRO A 67 4.53 -17.53 10.50
CA PRO A 67 3.68 -18.44 11.24
C PRO A 67 2.75 -17.69 12.20
N GLY A 68 1.54 -18.20 12.38
CA GLY A 68 0.57 -17.66 13.33
C GLY A 68 -0.85 -17.66 12.80
N THR A 69 -1.78 -17.27 13.66
CA THR A 69 -3.21 -17.24 13.32
C THR A 69 -3.66 -15.80 13.19
N TYR A 70 -4.17 -15.42 12.03
CA TYR A 70 -4.60 -14.06 11.72
C TYR A 70 -6.13 -14.00 11.72
N ARG A 71 -6.72 -13.45 12.78
CA ARG A 71 -8.16 -13.21 12.83
C ARG A 71 -8.51 -11.99 11.96
N LEU A 72 -9.53 -12.12 11.14
CA LEU A 72 -9.98 -11.08 10.22
C LEU A 72 -11.43 -10.71 10.53
N GLU A 73 -11.69 -9.46 10.91
CA GLU A 73 -13.07 -8.98 11.13
C GLU A 73 -13.76 -8.49 9.86
N ARG A 74 -12.99 -8.32 8.78
CA ARG A 74 -13.47 -7.89 7.47
C ARG A 74 -12.64 -8.52 6.36
N THR A 75 -13.25 -8.61 5.18
CA THR A 75 -12.58 -9.05 3.97
C THR A 75 -11.37 -8.17 3.68
N VAL A 76 -10.25 -8.81 3.39
CA VAL A 76 -9.06 -8.17 2.84
C VAL A 76 -9.21 -8.14 1.32
N GLU A 77 -9.23 -6.93 0.76
CA GLU A 77 -9.48 -6.69 -0.66
C GLU A 77 -8.17 -6.66 -1.45
N ILE A 78 -8.13 -7.40 -2.55
CA ILE A 78 -7.03 -7.41 -3.51
C ILE A 78 -7.59 -7.00 -4.87
N ASP A 79 -7.61 -5.69 -5.12
CA ASP A 79 -7.97 -5.12 -6.41
C ASP A 79 -6.76 -5.21 -7.35
N LEU A 80 -6.76 -6.16 -8.28
CA LEU A 80 -5.62 -6.46 -9.14
C LEU A 80 -5.29 -5.31 -10.11
N ALA A 81 -6.27 -4.46 -10.43
CA ALA A 81 -6.02 -3.24 -11.20
C ALA A 81 -5.21 -2.21 -10.40
N GLN A 82 -5.28 -2.26 -9.06
CA GLN A 82 -4.55 -1.35 -8.17
C GLN A 82 -3.27 -1.96 -7.62
N THR A 83 -3.26 -3.25 -7.30
CA THR A 83 -2.13 -3.93 -6.66
C THR A 83 -1.16 -4.53 -7.67
N GLY A 84 -1.63 -4.81 -8.89
CA GLY A 84 -0.99 -5.73 -9.80
C GLY A 84 -1.01 -7.16 -9.27
N TYR A 85 -0.14 -8.00 -9.82
CA TYR A 85 -0.02 -9.40 -9.44
C TYR A 85 0.40 -9.53 -7.97
N LEU A 86 -0.23 -10.47 -7.26
CA LEU A 86 0.08 -10.76 -5.87
C LEU A 86 0.16 -12.27 -5.65
N SER A 87 1.28 -12.71 -5.10
CA SER A 87 1.43 -14.02 -4.47
C SER A 87 1.34 -13.86 -2.96
N LEU A 88 0.42 -14.56 -2.31
CA LEU A 88 0.30 -14.68 -0.87
C LEU A 88 0.72 -16.09 -0.46
N THR A 89 1.80 -16.20 0.30
CA THR A 89 2.33 -17.47 0.75
C THR A 89 2.33 -17.52 2.27
N GLY A 90 1.89 -18.63 2.83
CA GLY A 90 2.02 -18.93 4.25
C GLY A 90 3.24 -19.80 4.53
N SER A 91 3.63 -19.83 5.80
CA SER A 91 4.48 -20.90 6.34
C SER A 91 3.58 -22.04 6.81
N SER A 92 4.14 -23.23 7.13
CA SER A 92 3.37 -24.43 7.52
C SER A 92 2.42 -24.26 8.72
N ALA A 93 2.42 -23.13 9.41
CA ALA A 93 1.54 -22.81 10.53
C ALA A 93 0.88 -21.42 10.41
N SER A 94 0.81 -20.85 9.20
CA SER A 94 0.06 -19.60 8.94
C SER A 94 -1.41 -19.95 8.68
N GLN A 95 -2.34 -19.25 9.33
CA GLN A 95 -3.79 -19.46 9.16
C GLN A 95 -4.52 -18.13 9.06
N LEU A 96 -5.49 -18.02 8.15
CA LEU A 96 -6.41 -16.89 8.07
C LEU A 96 -7.79 -17.31 8.59
N VAL A 97 -8.28 -16.65 9.63
CA VAL A 97 -9.57 -16.97 10.26
C VAL A 97 -10.53 -15.82 10.05
N MET A 98 -11.52 -16.01 9.18
CA MET A 98 -12.57 -15.02 8.98
C MET A 98 -13.57 -15.07 10.12
N SER A 99 -13.77 -13.93 10.78
CA SER A 99 -14.69 -13.75 11.92
C SER A 99 -15.82 -12.75 11.67
N GLY A 100 -15.75 -12.01 10.56
CA GLY A 100 -16.82 -11.12 10.10
C GLY A 100 -17.62 -11.69 8.93
N ALA A 101 -18.48 -10.86 8.33
CA ALA A 101 -19.23 -11.24 7.13
C ALA A 101 -18.33 -11.19 5.87
N GLY A 102 -18.54 -12.14 4.96
CA GLY A 102 -17.83 -12.21 3.67
C GLY A 102 -16.63 -13.16 3.68
N PRO A 103 -15.86 -13.21 2.58
CA PRO A 103 -14.66 -14.04 2.49
C PRO A 103 -13.48 -13.42 3.26
N ALA A 104 -12.49 -14.25 3.62
CA ALA A 104 -11.22 -13.77 4.19
C ALA A 104 -10.45 -12.87 3.21
N LEU A 105 -10.28 -13.37 1.98
CA LEU A 105 -9.60 -12.68 0.89
C LEU A 105 -10.56 -12.54 -0.28
N ARG A 106 -10.61 -11.35 -0.90
CA ARG A 106 -11.34 -11.14 -2.16
C ARG A 106 -10.41 -10.59 -3.23
N PHE A 107 -10.14 -11.41 -4.24
CA PHE A 107 -9.43 -11.00 -5.44
C PHE A 107 -10.44 -10.44 -6.45
N LYS A 108 -10.22 -9.20 -6.89
CA LYS A 108 -11.06 -8.51 -7.87
C LYS A 108 -10.21 -8.20 -9.09
N GLY A 109 -10.47 -8.90 -10.18
CA GLY A 109 -9.96 -8.54 -11.50
C GLY A 109 -10.89 -7.57 -12.24
N SER A 110 -10.42 -7.04 -13.36
CA SER A 110 -11.11 -6.09 -14.22
C SER A 110 -11.39 -6.61 -15.64
N HIS A 111 -11.08 -7.89 -15.92
CA HIS A 111 -11.37 -8.51 -17.21
C HIS A 111 -12.86 -8.44 -17.53
N PHE A 112 -13.20 -7.79 -18.65
CA PHE A 112 -14.58 -7.46 -19.01
C PHE A 112 -15.05 -8.09 -20.33
N LYS A 113 -14.16 -8.82 -21.03
CA LYS A 113 -14.43 -9.38 -22.37
C LYS A 113 -14.13 -10.88 -22.40
N SER A 114 -14.09 -11.46 -23.62
CA SER A 114 -13.62 -12.82 -23.86
C SER A 114 -12.16 -12.98 -23.41
N ALA A 115 -11.81 -14.20 -23.01
CA ALA A 115 -10.44 -14.60 -22.69
C ALA A 115 -9.61 -14.97 -23.95
N ASP A 116 -10.10 -14.64 -25.15
CA ASP A 116 -9.31 -14.74 -26.37
C ASP A 116 -8.13 -13.75 -26.29
N PRO A 117 -6.90 -14.13 -26.72
CA PRO A 117 -5.72 -13.26 -26.61
C PRO A 117 -5.92 -11.82 -27.13
N PRO A 118 -6.58 -11.58 -28.28
CA PRO A 118 -6.84 -10.21 -28.77
C PRO A 118 -7.86 -9.42 -27.94
N GLY A 119 -8.58 -10.08 -27.03
CA GLY A 119 -9.66 -9.52 -26.22
C GLY A 119 -9.22 -8.93 -24.88
N PHE A 120 -7.96 -9.12 -24.49
CA PHE A 120 -7.40 -8.55 -23.27
C PHE A 120 -7.02 -7.07 -23.46
N SER A 121 -7.25 -6.25 -22.43
CA SER A 121 -6.61 -4.93 -22.36
C SER A 121 -5.16 -5.07 -21.93
N GLU A 122 -4.32 -4.10 -22.29
CA GLU A 122 -2.91 -4.06 -21.86
C GLU A 122 -2.79 -4.14 -20.33
N GLN A 123 -3.64 -3.41 -19.59
CA GLN A 123 -3.65 -3.46 -18.13
C GLN A 123 -3.89 -4.88 -17.59
N VAL A 124 -4.91 -5.59 -18.09
CA VAL A 124 -5.22 -6.95 -17.62
C VAL A 124 -4.07 -7.89 -17.94
N TRP A 125 -3.48 -7.76 -19.14
CA TRP A 125 -2.37 -8.58 -19.59
C TRP A 125 -1.11 -8.40 -18.74
N ASP A 126 -0.77 -7.15 -18.43
CA ASP A 126 0.47 -6.81 -17.74
C ASP A 126 0.38 -6.96 -16.22
N GLN A 127 -0.81 -6.76 -15.64
CA GLN A 127 -0.95 -6.62 -14.19
C GLN A 127 -1.83 -7.68 -13.53
N GLU A 128 -2.79 -8.28 -14.24
CA GLU A 128 -3.84 -9.10 -13.63
C GLU A 128 -3.67 -10.59 -13.91
N ARG A 129 -2.43 -11.06 -13.75
CA ARG A 129 -2.12 -12.50 -13.81
C ARG A 129 -2.84 -13.25 -12.69
N MET A 130 -3.02 -14.56 -12.87
CA MET A 130 -3.63 -15.44 -11.88
C MET A 130 -2.94 -15.27 -10.51
N PRO A 131 -3.67 -14.84 -9.47
CA PRO A 131 -3.11 -14.72 -8.13
C PRO A 131 -2.72 -16.08 -7.56
N VAL A 132 -1.73 -16.08 -6.67
CA VAL A 132 -1.28 -17.30 -5.99
C VAL A 132 -1.59 -17.18 -4.51
N VAL A 133 -2.24 -18.19 -3.95
CA VAL A 133 -2.44 -18.38 -2.51
C VAL A 133 -1.94 -19.78 -2.18
N LYS A 134 -0.93 -19.89 -1.31
CA LYS A 134 -0.27 -21.18 -1.05
C LYS A 134 0.16 -21.33 0.41
N GLY A 135 -0.09 -22.50 0.99
CA GLY A 135 0.47 -22.90 2.29
C GLY A 135 -0.10 -22.10 3.47
N ILE A 136 -1.39 -21.76 3.40
CA ILE A 136 -2.16 -21.00 4.39
C ILE A 136 -3.46 -21.74 4.68
#